data_AF-K2M690-F1
#
_entry.id   AF-K2M690-F1
#
_cell.length_a   1.000
_cell.length_b   1.000
_cell.length_c   1.000
_cell.angle_alpha   90.00
_cell.angle_beta   90.00
_cell.angle_gamma   90.00
#
_symmetry.space_group_name_H-M   'P 1'
#
loop_
_entity.id
_entity.type
_entity.pdbx_description
1 polymer ?
#
loop_
_entity_poly.entity_id
_entity_poly.type
_entity_poly.pdbx_seq_one_letter_code
_entity_poly.pdbx_strand_id
1 'polypeptide(L)'
;MDNTFFGFGGKTTGSRRRWIAWPRDKNRDDPYEANAPLLHISHCLPPVMAEAASCLDLKASLFKLCLPRGSWHLFRCRVENGALVELTRLPMGYEASPEILQLIITSTIAAVTTVAHPLWAAPPLVRVDVWIYNMRIAGPKSDVTLWEAQVLRNADSCHATIGEGRESGATRYTFLGVQFDHAHRAVSLSEMFVRSARATPALNSLTIAEMEFTASRFLWAAAILDTRLCGCYSFKAVRR
;
A
#
# COMPACT_ATOMS: atom_id res chain seq x y z
N MET A 1 -19.73 15.08 -18.37
CA MET A 1 -19.23 15.05 -17.00
C MET A 1 -17.72 15.14 -17.08
N ASP A 2 -17.16 16.24 -16.59
CA ASP A 2 -15.73 16.52 -16.65
C ASP A 2 -15.01 15.67 -15.59
N ASN A 3 -14.51 14.51 -16.00
CA ASN A 3 -13.84 13.54 -15.12
C ASN A 3 -12.34 13.88 -14.92
N THR A 4 -11.99 15.16 -14.98
CA THR A 4 -10.59 15.61 -14.97
C THR A 4 -10.37 16.58 -13.81
N PHE A 5 -9.62 16.16 -12.80
CA PHE A 5 -9.14 17.06 -11.74
C PHE A 5 -7.61 17.09 -11.77
N PHE A 6 -7.04 18.29 -11.74
CA PHE A 6 -5.60 18.49 -11.54
C PHE A 6 -5.31 18.50 -10.03
N GLY A 7 -4.56 17.51 -9.55
CA GLY A 7 -4.05 17.52 -8.18
C GLY A 7 -2.71 18.26 -8.09
N PHE A 8 -2.59 19.17 -7.11
CA PHE A 8 -1.30 19.73 -6.70
C PHE A 8 -0.59 18.74 -5.78
N GLY A 9 0.52 18.15 -6.24
CA GLY A 9 1.41 17.34 -5.40
C GLY A 9 2.61 18.17 -4.98
N GLY A 10 2.67 18.57 -3.70
CA GLY A 10 3.82 19.28 -3.14
C GLY A 10 5.07 18.40 -3.15
N LYS A 11 6.12 18.82 -3.85
CA LYS A 11 7.52 18.49 -3.59
C LYS A 11 8.26 19.82 -3.32
N THR A 12 9.36 19.75 -2.60
CA THR A 12 10.23 20.88 -2.20
C THR A 12 10.87 21.64 -3.38
N THR A 13 10.66 21.20 -4.63
CA THR A 13 11.14 21.85 -5.84
C THR A 13 10.04 21.92 -6.90
N GLY A 14 9.40 23.08 -7.01
CA GLY A 14 8.46 23.44 -8.08
C GLY A 14 7.08 22.79 -8.00
N SER A 15 6.05 23.56 -8.35
CA SER A 15 4.70 23.00 -8.47
C SER A 15 4.61 22.11 -9.71
N ARG A 16 4.50 20.79 -9.49
CA ARG A 16 4.24 19.81 -10.55
C ARG A 16 2.77 19.40 -10.50
N ARG A 17 2.02 19.75 -11.56
CA ARG A 17 0.67 19.22 -11.76
C ARG A 17 0.75 17.72 -12.03
N ARG A 18 -0.11 16.94 -11.38
CA ARG A 18 -0.28 15.51 -11.68
C ARG A 18 -1.66 15.29 -12.28
N TRP A 19 -1.70 14.52 -13.34
CA TRP A 19 -2.95 14.01 -13.89
C TRP A 19 -3.51 12.94 -12.95
N ILE A 20 -4.81 13.03 -12.67
CA ILE A 20 -5.53 12.07 -11.81
C ILE A 20 -6.71 11.53 -12.63
N ALA A 21 -6.75 10.22 -12.81
CA ALA A 21 -7.97 9.55 -13.25
C ALA A 21 -8.97 9.55 -12.10
N TRP A 22 -10.25 9.81 -12.40
CA TRP A 22 -11.32 9.69 -11.41
C TRP A 22 -12.39 8.70 -11.87
N PRO A 23 -12.13 7.38 -11.80
CA PRO A 23 -13.03 6.35 -12.32
C PRO A 23 -14.21 6.08 -11.36
N ARG A 24 -14.82 7.14 -10.79
CA ARG A 24 -15.90 7.01 -9.80
C ARG A 24 -17.12 6.27 -10.36
N ASP A 25 -17.59 6.68 -11.52
CA ASP A 25 -18.75 6.04 -12.15
C ASP A 25 -18.43 4.60 -12.52
N LYS A 26 -17.21 4.35 -13.02
CA LYS A 26 -16.75 2.99 -13.32
C LYS A 26 -16.70 2.11 -12.08
N ASN A 27 -16.21 2.61 -10.94
CA ASN A 27 -16.19 1.86 -9.68
C ASN A 27 -17.61 1.59 -9.18
N ARG A 28 -18.51 2.57 -9.26
CA ARG A 28 -19.92 2.41 -8.83
C ARG A 28 -20.66 1.38 -9.67
N ASP A 29 -20.41 1.37 -10.98
CA ASP A 29 -21.13 0.53 -11.93
C ASP A 29 -20.42 -0.82 -12.18
N ASP A 30 -19.26 -1.07 -11.55
CA ASP A 30 -18.56 -2.36 -11.61
C ASP A 30 -19.26 -3.37 -10.69
N PRO A 31 -19.71 -4.54 -11.19
CA PRO A 31 -20.19 -5.60 -10.31
C PRO A 31 -19.06 -6.28 -9.53
N TYR A 32 -17.79 -6.04 -9.88
CA TYR A 32 -16.65 -6.62 -9.19
C TYR A 32 -16.28 -5.83 -7.93
N GLU A 33 -16.41 -6.47 -6.77
CA GLU A 33 -15.92 -5.94 -5.50
C GLU A 33 -14.52 -6.50 -5.23
N ALA A 34 -13.53 -5.60 -5.09
CA ALA A 34 -12.15 -6.00 -4.92
C ALA A 34 -11.94 -6.65 -3.55
N ASN A 35 -11.37 -7.85 -3.54
CA ASN A 35 -11.08 -8.60 -2.33
C ASN A 35 -9.61 -9.05 -2.31
N ALA A 36 -8.72 -8.08 -2.07
CA ALA A 36 -7.33 -8.41 -1.77
C ALA A 36 -7.24 -8.95 -0.33
N PRO A 37 -6.83 -10.22 -0.12
CA PRO A 37 -6.58 -10.74 1.22
C PRO A 37 -5.30 -10.09 1.77
N LEU A 38 -5.43 -8.86 2.26
CA LEU A 38 -4.36 -8.17 2.97
C LEU A 38 -4.22 -8.87 4.32
N LEU A 39 -3.00 -9.35 4.62
CA LEU A 39 -2.68 -9.94 5.92
C LEU A 39 -3.10 -8.96 7.02
N HIS A 40 -3.72 -9.46 8.10
CA HIS A 40 -4.14 -8.59 9.19
C HIS A 40 -2.94 -7.83 9.78
N ILE A 41 -3.13 -6.56 10.14
CA ILE A 41 -2.05 -5.65 10.53
C ILE A 41 -1.25 -6.16 11.75
N SER A 42 -1.90 -6.87 12.68
CA SER A 42 -1.23 -7.49 13.84
C SER A 42 -0.23 -8.58 13.42
N HIS A 43 -0.46 -9.23 12.27
CA HIS A 43 0.48 -10.20 11.72
C HIS A 43 1.73 -9.52 11.16
N CYS A 44 1.78 -8.20 11.02
CA CYS A 44 2.97 -7.47 10.57
C CYS A 44 3.98 -7.19 11.70
N LEU A 45 3.68 -7.54 12.96
CA LEU A 45 4.57 -7.27 14.11
C LEU A 45 5.66 -8.33 14.38
N PRO A 46 5.45 -9.65 14.18
CA PRO A 46 6.47 -10.67 14.45
C PRO A 46 7.83 -10.44 13.76
N PRO A 47 7.92 -9.79 12.59
CA PRO A 47 9.20 -9.45 11.96
C PRO A 47 10.18 -8.65 12.81
N VAL A 48 9.74 -7.95 13.86
CA VAL A 48 10.66 -7.24 14.79
C VAL A 48 11.69 -8.16 15.44
N MET A 49 11.39 -9.45 15.53
CA MET A 49 12.28 -10.47 16.11
C MET A 49 13.36 -10.94 15.15
N ALA A 50 13.30 -10.57 13.87
CA ALA A 50 14.31 -10.91 12.87
C ALA A 50 15.59 -10.08 13.06
N GLU A 51 16.68 -10.45 12.38
CA GLU A 51 17.96 -9.73 12.44
C GLU A 51 17.90 -8.39 11.68
N ALA A 52 17.31 -8.39 10.49
CA ALA A 52 17.19 -7.22 9.63
C ALA A 52 15.95 -7.32 8.74
N ALA A 53 15.60 -6.21 8.07
CA ALA A 53 14.64 -6.25 6.98
C ALA A 53 14.99 -5.30 5.83
N SER A 54 14.48 -5.62 4.64
CA SER A 54 14.47 -4.73 3.49
C SER A 54 13.04 -4.31 3.17
N CYS A 55 12.81 -3.02 2.94
CA CYS A 55 11.51 -2.45 2.56
C CYS A 55 11.58 -1.85 1.16
N LEU A 56 10.60 -2.18 0.33
CA LEU A 56 10.50 -1.70 -1.05
C LEU A 56 9.09 -1.13 -1.31
N ASP A 57 9.04 -0.03 -2.06
CA ASP A 57 7.80 0.60 -2.54
C ASP A 57 7.68 0.35 -4.05
N LEU A 58 6.56 -0.22 -4.49
CA LEU A 58 6.26 -0.49 -5.89
C LEU A 58 5.10 0.38 -6.41
N LYS A 59 4.73 1.45 -5.70
CA LYS A 59 3.59 2.31 -6.07
C LYS A 59 3.64 2.83 -7.51
N ALA A 60 4.84 3.17 -7.98
CA ALA A 60 5.04 3.66 -9.35
C ALA A 60 4.76 2.59 -10.43
N SER A 61 4.79 1.31 -10.07
CA SER A 61 4.54 0.17 -10.97
C SER A 61 3.10 0.11 -11.47
N LEU A 62 2.15 0.74 -10.77
CA LEU A 62 0.76 0.80 -11.22
C LEU A 62 0.66 1.39 -12.64
N PHE A 63 1.43 2.43 -12.92
CA PHE A 63 1.48 3.08 -14.23
C PHE A 63 2.24 2.26 -15.28
N LYS A 64 2.75 1.07 -14.96
CA LYS A 64 3.39 0.16 -15.90
C LYS A 64 2.44 -0.96 -16.34
N LEU A 65 1.36 -1.22 -15.60
CA LEU A 65 0.44 -2.29 -15.92
C LEU A 65 -0.46 -1.91 -17.09
N CYS A 66 -0.32 -2.62 -18.21
CA CYS A 66 -1.15 -2.44 -19.40
C CYS A 66 -2.55 -3.03 -19.19
N LEU A 67 -3.56 -2.31 -19.67
CA LEU A 67 -4.92 -2.83 -19.75
C LEU A 67 -5.09 -3.66 -21.03
N PRO A 68 -5.86 -4.76 -21.00
CA PRO A 68 -6.29 -5.44 -22.21
C PRO A 68 -6.94 -4.47 -23.20
N ARG A 69 -6.62 -4.58 -24.50
CA ARG A 69 -7.20 -3.68 -25.52
C ARG A 69 -8.72 -3.65 -25.48
N GLY A 70 -9.34 -4.81 -25.21
CA GLY A 70 -10.78 -4.94 -25.06
C GLY A 70 -11.37 -4.14 -23.90
N SER A 71 -10.59 -3.69 -22.91
CA SER A 71 -11.09 -2.96 -21.74
C SER A 71 -10.78 -1.46 -21.76
N TRP A 72 -10.06 -0.96 -22.76
CA TRP A 72 -9.69 0.47 -22.85
C TRP A 72 -10.93 1.39 -22.89
N HIS A 73 -11.99 0.93 -23.54
CA HIS A 73 -13.24 1.66 -23.65
C HIS A 73 -13.94 1.94 -22.31
N LEU A 74 -13.60 1.19 -21.26
CA LEU A 74 -14.13 1.39 -19.90
C LEU A 74 -13.50 2.59 -19.20
N PHE A 75 -12.34 3.05 -19.68
CA PHE A 75 -11.56 4.11 -19.07
C PHE A 75 -11.30 5.22 -20.08
N ARG A 76 -12.34 5.98 -20.35
CA ARG A 76 -12.30 7.12 -21.28
C ARG A 76 -12.41 8.43 -20.53
N CYS A 77 -11.67 9.44 -21.00
CA CYS A 77 -11.87 10.81 -20.54
C CYS A 77 -11.77 11.79 -21.71
N ARG A 78 -12.35 12.97 -21.53
CA ARG A 78 -12.15 14.10 -22.46
C ARG A 78 -11.01 14.97 -21.93
N VAL A 79 -10.07 15.27 -22.80
CA VAL A 79 -9.03 16.28 -22.53
C VAL A 79 -9.55 17.67 -22.89
N GLU A 80 -8.81 18.73 -22.52
CA GLU A 80 -9.26 20.14 -22.61
C GLU A 80 -9.76 20.56 -24.00
N ASN A 81 -9.21 20.00 -25.07
CA ASN A 81 -9.64 20.29 -26.44
C ASN A 81 -10.89 19.49 -26.90
N GLY A 82 -11.54 18.76 -25.99
CA GLY A 82 -12.72 17.94 -26.25
C GLY A 82 -12.44 16.56 -26.85
N ALA A 83 -11.17 16.24 -27.16
CA ALA A 83 -10.81 14.93 -27.69
C ALA A 83 -11.05 13.82 -26.64
N LEU A 84 -11.63 12.72 -27.09
CA LEU A 84 -11.83 11.54 -26.26
C LEU A 84 -10.56 10.69 -26.31
N VAL A 85 -9.98 10.40 -25.14
CA VAL A 85 -8.80 9.55 -25.01
C VAL A 85 -9.15 8.33 -24.17
N GLU A 86 -8.50 7.22 -24.47
CA GLU A 86 -8.64 5.97 -23.71
C GLU A 86 -7.36 5.70 -22.91
N LEU A 87 -7.52 5.21 -21.68
CA LEU A 87 -6.38 4.80 -20.88
C LEU A 87 -5.93 3.41 -21.31
N THR A 88 -4.64 3.31 -21.66
CA THR A 88 -3.99 2.04 -22.03
C THR A 88 -3.37 1.33 -20.82
N ARG A 89 -3.36 1.98 -19.67
CA ARG A 89 -2.74 1.50 -18.42
C ARG A 89 -3.70 1.65 -17.26
N LEU A 90 -3.48 0.83 -16.25
CA LEU A 90 -4.34 0.76 -15.07
C LEU A 90 -4.42 2.12 -14.36
N PRO A 91 -5.61 2.75 -14.26
CA PRO A 91 -5.73 4.06 -13.63
C PRO A 91 -5.55 3.98 -12.12
N MET A 92 -4.91 5.02 -11.59
CA MET A 92 -4.97 5.31 -10.16
C MET A 92 -6.43 5.63 -9.78
N GLY A 93 -6.92 5.02 -8.70
CA GLY A 93 -8.29 5.23 -8.21
C GLY A 93 -9.33 4.23 -8.71
N TYR A 94 -8.97 3.33 -9.63
CA TYR A 94 -9.82 2.18 -9.94
C TYR A 94 -9.79 1.18 -8.79
N GLU A 95 -10.95 0.69 -8.38
CA GLU A 95 -11.12 -0.05 -7.12
C GLU A 95 -10.38 -1.39 -7.09
N ALA A 96 -10.32 -2.11 -8.22
CA ALA A 96 -9.58 -3.37 -8.29
C ALA A 96 -8.06 -3.18 -8.48
N SER A 97 -7.59 -1.95 -8.71
CA SER A 97 -6.16 -1.69 -8.94
C SER A 97 -5.25 -2.16 -7.80
N PRO A 98 -5.56 -1.91 -6.51
CA PRO A 98 -4.78 -2.40 -5.39
C PRO A 98 -4.71 -3.94 -5.31
N GLU A 99 -5.80 -4.63 -5.64
CA GLU A 99 -5.86 -6.09 -5.62
C GLU A 99 -5.03 -6.69 -6.75
N ILE A 100 -5.17 -6.17 -7.97
CA ILE A 100 -4.35 -6.61 -9.11
C ILE A 100 -2.86 -6.43 -8.79
N LEU A 101 -2.49 -5.30 -8.18
CA LEU A 101 -1.11 -5.04 -7.81
C LEU A 101 -0.63 -5.94 -6.67
N GLN A 102 -1.46 -6.18 -5.65
CA GLN A 102 -1.19 -7.13 -4.57
C GLN A 102 -0.90 -8.52 -5.15
N LEU A 103 -1.75 -9.00 -6.06
CA LEU A 103 -1.60 -10.32 -6.68
C LEU A 103 -0.28 -10.43 -7.42
N ILE A 104 0.01 -9.48 -8.31
CA ILE A 104 1.24 -9.45 -9.11
C ILE A 104 2.47 -9.41 -8.19
N ILE A 105 2.50 -8.49 -7.23
CA ILE A 105 3.66 -8.37 -6.34
C ILE A 105 3.83 -9.65 -5.53
N THR A 106 2.76 -10.20 -4.97
CA THR A 106 2.82 -11.40 -4.13
C THR A 106 3.28 -12.62 -4.92
N SER A 107 2.75 -12.86 -6.12
CA SER A 107 3.01 -14.08 -6.87
C SER A 107 4.28 -14.04 -7.72
N THR A 108 4.61 -12.89 -8.35
CA THR A 108 5.70 -12.83 -9.33
C THR A 108 6.93 -12.07 -8.84
N ILE A 109 6.75 -10.97 -8.10
CA ILE A 109 7.88 -10.11 -7.69
C ILE A 109 8.47 -10.60 -6.37
N ALA A 110 7.64 -10.64 -5.33
CA ALA A 110 7.98 -11.03 -3.98
C ALA A 110 8.05 -12.56 -3.80
N ALA A 111 7.34 -13.29 -4.67
CA ALA A 111 7.18 -14.74 -4.67
C ALA A 111 6.93 -15.33 -3.27
N VAL A 112 5.85 -14.87 -2.65
CA VAL A 112 5.43 -15.27 -1.29
C VAL A 112 5.06 -16.76 -1.29
N THR A 113 5.56 -17.49 -0.30
CA THR A 113 5.48 -18.96 -0.20
C THR A 113 4.07 -19.53 -0.24
N THR A 114 3.06 -18.79 0.18
CA THR A 114 1.66 -19.24 0.18
C THR A 114 0.99 -19.14 -1.19
N VAL A 115 1.57 -18.40 -2.14
CA VAL A 115 0.97 -18.10 -3.45
C VAL A 115 1.88 -18.54 -4.59
N ALA A 116 3.18 -18.32 -4.47
CA ALA A 116 4.15 -18.64 -5.50
C ALA A 116 4.41 -20.15 -5.60
N HIS A 117 4.77 -20.60 -6.80
CA HIS A 117 5.21 -21.97 -7.00
C HIS A 117 6.43 -22.29 -6.13
N PRO A 118 6.52 -23.46 -5.46
CA PRO A 118 7.58 -23.75 -4.49
C PRO A 118 9.02 -23.56 -5.01
N LEU A 119 9.26 -23.82 -6.29
CA LEU A 119 10.58 -23.63 -6.92
C LEU A 119 11.01 -22.17 -7.06
N TRP A 120 10.08 -21.21 -6.97
CA TRP A 120 10.34 -19.78 -7.11
C TRP A 120 10.04 -19.01 -5.83
N ALA A 121 9.51 -19.69 -4.81
CA ALA A 121 9.09 -19.09 -3.57
C ALA A 121 10.27 -18.64 -2.71
N ALA A 122 10.01 -17.66 -1.84
CA ALA A 122 10.97 -17.19 -0.85
C ALA A 122 11.47 -18.33 0.05
N PRO A 123 12.76 -18.31 0.46
CA PRO A 123 13.29 -19.27 1.42
C PRO A 123 12.46 -19.25 2.73
N PRO A 124 12.28 -20.39 3.41
CA PRO A 124 11.46 -20.47 4.61
C PRO A 124 11.98 -19.63 5.79
N LEU A 125 13.27 -19.28 5.77
CA LEU A 125 13.91 -18.41 6.77
C LEU A 125 13.60 -16.92 6.57
N VAL A 126 13.08 -16.55 5.40
CA VAL A 126 12.72 -15.18 5.06
C VAL A 126 11.22 -15.02 5.11
N ARG A 127 10.78 -14.03 5.85
CA ARG A 127 9.38 -13.62 5.89
C ARG A 127 9.15 -12.46 4.94
N VAL A 128 8.26 -12.65 3.99
CA VAL A 128 7.88 -11.64 3.01
C VAL A 128 6.45 -11.19 3.28
N ASP A 129 6.28 -9.93 3.64
CA ASP A 129 4.97 -9.31 3.83
C ASP A 129 4.71 -8.32 2.69
N VAL A 130 3.57 -8.43 2.01
CA VAL A 130 3.16 -7.54 0.92
C VAL A 130 1.86 -6.84 1.29
N TRP A 131 1.85 -5.51 1.15
CA TRP A 131 0.69 -4.65 1.39
C TRP A 131 0.49 -3.66 0.24
N ILE A 132 -0.43 -4.04 -0.66
CA ILE A 132 -0.80 -3.38 -1.91
C ILE A 132 0.41 -3.19 -2.83
N TYR A 133 1.24 -2.19 -2.54
CA TYR A 133 2.44 -1.84 -3.28
C TYR A 133 3.69 -1.76 -2.41
N ASN A 134 3.55 -1.81 -1.08
CA ASN A 134 4.69 -1.87 -0.17
C ASN A 134 5.01 -3.32 0.11
N MET A 135 6.29 -3.66 0.21
CA MET A 135 6.71 -4.97 0.65
C MET A 135 7.83 -4.86 1.68
N ARG A 136 7.89 -5.86 2.55
CA ARG A 136 8.95 -6.05 3.52
C ARG A 136 9.47 -7.48 3.45
N ILE A 137 10.79 -7.62 3.53
CA ILE A 137 11.51 -8.87 3.58
C ILE A 137 12.28 -8.89 4.90
N ALA A 138 11.93 -9.76 5.84
CA ALA A 138 12.56 -9.82 7.17
C ALA A 138 13.11 -11.22 7.45
N GLY A 139 14.27 -11.30 8.08
CA GLY A 139 14.95 -12.57 8.37
C GLY A 139 16.40 -12.38 8.77
N PRO A 140 17.23 -13.43 8.66
CA PRO A 140 18.69 -13.33 8.74
C PRO A 140 19.22 -12.35 7.69
N LYS A 141 20.22 -11.55 8.03
CA LYS A 141 20.69 -10.45 7.18
C LYS A 141 21.21 -10.93 5.81
N SER A 142 21.90 -12.06 5.78
CA SER A 142 22.37 -12.69 4.53
C SER A 142 21.20 -13.05 3.61
N ASP A 143 20.16 -13.65 4.17
CA ASP A 143 19.03 -14.18 3.42
C ASP A 143 18.12 -13.05 2.94
N VAL A 144 17.95 -12.01 3.77
CA VAL A 144 17.25 -10.78 3.39
C VAL A 144 17.94 -10.11 2.20
N THR A 145 19.27 -9.96 2.25
CA THR A 145 20.04 -9.34 1.16
C THR A 145 19.95 -10.16 -0.13
N LEU A 146 20.07 -11.49 -0.01
CA LEU A 146 19.96 -12.41 -1.14
C LEU A 146 18.57 -12.34 -1.78
N TRP A 147 17.52 -12.39 -0.95
CA TRP A 147 16.14 -12.38 -1.45
C TRP A 147 15.74 -11.03 -2.01
N GLU A 148 16.19 -9.93 -1.39
CA GLU A 148 16.02 -8.59 -1.93
C GLU A 148 16.63 -8.48 -3.34
N ALA A 149 17.83 -9.01 -3.56
CA ALA A 149 18.43 -9.04 -4.89
C ALA A 149 17.58 -9.85 -5.90
N GLN A 150 16.97 -10.96 -5.48
CA GLN A 150 16.05 -11.72 -6.32
C GLN A 150 14.77 -10.92 -6.64
N VAL A 151 14.18 -10.25 -5.65
CA VAL A 151 13.01 -9.39 -5.81
C VAL A 151 13.29 -8.26 -6.79
N LEU A 152 14.46 -7.63 -6.73
CA LEU A 152 14.86 -6.60 -7.68
C LEU A 152 14.98 -7.14 -9.11
N ARG A 153 15.54 -8.35 -9.29
CA ARG A 153 15.58 -9.02 -10.60
C ARG A 153 14.18 -9.34 -11.13
N ASN A 154 13.30 -9.82 -10.26
CA ASN A 154 11.91 -10.13 -10.63
C ASN A 154 11.16 -8.86 -11.04
N ALA A 155 11.34 -7.77 -10.28
CA ALA A 155 10.76 -6.47 -10.57
C ALA A 155 11.24 -5.93 -11.92
N ASP A 156 12.54 -5.99 -12.20
CA ASP A 156 13.12 -5.56 -13.48
C ASP A 156 12.59 -6.38 -14.66
N SER A 157 12.52 -7.71 -14.49
CA SER A 157 11.94 -8.64 -15.49
C SER A 157 10.46 -8.33 -15.77
N CYS A 158 9.73 -7.83 -14.77
CA CYS A 158 8.35 -7.40 -14.90
C CYS A 158 8.20 -5.91 -15.32
N HIS A 159 9.31 -5.22 -15.59
CA HIS A 159 9.36 -3.78 -15.86
C HIS A 159 8.69 -2.92 -14.76
N ALA A 160 8.68 -3.43 -13.52
CA ALA A 160 8.18 -2.74 -12.35
C ALA A 160 9.19 -1.67 -11.89
N THR A 161 8.69 -0.64 -11.21
CA THR A 161 9.52 0.48 -10.74
C THR A 161 9.58 0.48 -9.22
N ILE A 162 10.79 0.38 -8.68
CA ILE A 162 11.06 0.50 -7.25
C ILE A 162 11.17 1.99 -6.88
N GLY A 163 10.49 2.39 -5.81
CA GLY A 163 10.50 3.73 -5.27
C GLY A 163 11.84 4.12 -4.65
N GLU A 164 12.09 5.43 -4.58
CA GLU A 164 13.35 6.02 -4.09
C GLU A 164 13.59 5.77 -2.58
N GLY A 165 12.53 5.49 -1.81
CA GLY A 165 12.59 5.27 -0.35
C GLY A 165 12.92 3.84 0.08
N ARG A 166 13.65 3.09 -0.74
CA ARG A 166 14.05 1.70 -0.45
C ARG A 166 15.00 1.67 0.76
N GLU A 167 14.74 0.77 1.69
CA GLU A 167 15.61 0.46 2.82
C GLU A 167 16.12 -0.97 2.64
N SER A 168 17.45 -1.19 2.68
CA SER A 168 18.07 -2.49 2.40
C SER A 168 18.80 -3.01 3.64
N GLY A 169 18.43 -4.20 4.11
CA GLY A 169 19.06 -4.87 5.24
C GLY A 169 19.12 -4.02 6.52
N ALA A 170 18.12 -3.17 6.73
CA ALA A 170 18.05 -2.21 7.82
C ALA A 170 17.62 -2.88 9.13
N THR A 171 18.21 -2.43 10.24
CA THR A 171 17.78 -2.80 11.59
C THR A 171 16.72 -1.84 12.15
N ARG A 172 16.55 -0.68 11.52
CA ARG A 172 15.51 0.30 11.85
C ARG A 172 14.88 0.84 10.57
N TYR A 173 13.57 0.86 10.51
CA TYR A 173 12.82 1.34 9.35
C TYR A 173 11.38 1.68 9.69
N THR A 174 10.67 2.30 8.74
CA THR A 174 9.22 2.50 8.83
C THR A 174 8.49 1.68 7.78
N PHE A 175 7.57 0.81 8.21
CA PHE A 175 6.71 0.05 7.32
C PHE A 175 5.24 0.24 7.70
N LEU A 176 4.42 0.67 6.74
CA LEU A 176 2.99 0.98 6.92
C LEU A 176 2.70 1.99 8.04
N GLY A 177 3.65 2.87 8.36
CA GLY A 177 3.52 3.85 9.45
C GLY A 177 3.94 3.33 10.83
N VAL A 178 4.43 2.08 10.92
CA VAL A 178 5.04 1.49 12.12
C VAL A 178 6.55 1.58 12.00
N GLN A 179 7.21 2.06 13.04
CA GLN A 179 8.66 2.03 13.17
C GLN A 179 9.07 0.71 13.81
N PHE A 180 9.97 -0.01 13.14
CA PHE A 180 10.58 -1.24 13.63
C PHE A 180 11.99 -0.95 14.12
N ASP A 181 12.36 -1.53 15.26
CA ASP A 181 13.72 -1.52 15.79
C ASP A 181 14.12 -2.95 16.17
N HIS A 182 14.87 -3.59 15.28
CA HIS A 182 15.34 -4.97 15.42
C HIS A 182 16.42 -5.11 16.50
N ALA A 183 17.19 -4.04 16.77
CA ALA A 183 18.23 -4.06 17.80
C ALA A 183 17.60 -4.11 19.20
N HIS A 184 16.54 -3.34 19.40
CA HIS A 184 15.81 -3.30 20.68
C HIS A 184 14.59 -4.23 20.73
N ARG A 185 14.30 -4.95 19.63
CA ARG A 185 13.10 -5.80 19.47
C ARG A 185 11.80 -5.05 19.82
N ALA A 186 11.71 -3.80 19.37
CA ALA A 186 10.63 -2.89 19.70
C ALA A 186 9.94 -2.35 18.45
N VAL A 187 8.63 -2.10 18.58
CA VAL A 187 7.82 -1.42 17.57
C VAL A 187 7.21 -0.16 18.17
N SER A 188 7.09 0.89 17.37
CA SER A 188 6.44 2.13 17.75
C SER A 188 5.68 2.73 16.57
N LEU A 189 4.84 3.74 16.83
CA LEU A 189 4.20 4.50 15.75
C LEU A 189 5.23 5.44 15.11
N SER A 190 5.27 5.50 13.78
CA SER A 190 6.13 6.46 13.09
C SER A 190 5.76 7.90 13.43
N GLU A 191 6.74 8.80 13.37
CA GLU A 191 6.52 10.22 13.60
C GLU A 191 5.47 10.81 12.65
N MET A 192 5.47 10.39 11.38
CA MET A 192 4.45 10.80 10.41
C MET A 192 3.04 10.37 10.84
N PHE A 193 2.88 9.14 11.34
CA PHE A 193 1.60 8.69 11.85
C PHE A 193 1.17 9.50 13.07
N VAL A 194 2.06 9.70 14.04
CA VAL A 194 1.79 10.49 15.25
C VAL A 194 1.38 11.92 14.89
N ARG A 195 2.12 12.58 14.00
CA ARG A 195 1.78 13.94 13.52
C ARG A 195 0.41 13.98 12.85
N SER A 196 0.12 12.99 12.02
CA SER A 196 -1.17 12.88 11.35
C SER A 196 -2.32 12.57 12.31
N ALA A 197 -2.08 11.83 13.41
CA ALA A 197 -3.07 11.55 14.43
C ALA A 197 -3.34 12.80 15.29
N ARG A 198 -2.29 13.58 15.61
CA ARG A 198 -2.40 14.86 16.34
C ARG A 198 -3.12 15.95 15.55
N ALA A 199 -3.10 15.87 14.22
CA ALA A 199 -3.81 16.82 13.36
C ALA A 199 -5.33 16.59 13.31
N THR A 200 -5.84 15.54 13.97
CA THR A 200 -7.28 15.25 14.01
C THR A 200 -8.02 16.36 14.78
N PRO A 201 -9.10 16.94 14.20
CA PRO A 201 -9.93 17.92 14.89
C PRO A 201 -10.55 17.38 16.19
N ALA A 202 -11.04 18.29 17.03
CA ALA A 202 -11.74 17.92 18.26
C ALA A 202 -12.98 17.08 17.95
N LEU A 203 -13.28 16.08 18.80
CA LEU A 203 -14.35 15.09 18.57
C LEU A 203 -15.71 15.72 18.29
N ASN A 204 -16.03 16.84 18.96
CA ASN A 204 -17.27 17.60 18.82
C ASN A 204 -17.41 18.35 17.48
N SER A 205 -16.36 18.37 16.66
CA SER A 205 -16.34 18.99 15.33
C SER A 205 -16.30 17.98 14.18
N LEU A 206 -16.21 16.67 14.47
CA LEU A 206 -16.10 15.63 13.44
C LEU A 206 -17.48 15.25 12.88
N THR A 207 -17.55 15.09 11.56
CA THR A 207 -18.64 14.36 10.91
C THR A 207 -18.56 12.86 11.23
N ILE A 208 -19.63 12.11 10.96
CA ILE A 208 -19.66 10.65 11.17
C ILE A 208 -18.53 9.96 10.38
N ALA A 209 -18.35 10.31 9.10
CA ALA A 209 -17.30 9.73 8.27
C ALA A 209 -15.89 10.01 8.81
N GLU A 210 -15.65 11.22 9.32
CA GLU A 210 -14.37 11.57 9.94
C GLU A 210 -14.16 10.87 11.29
N MET A 211 -15.24 10.63 12.04
CA MET A 211 -15.20 9.84 13.27
C MET A 211 -14.86 8.38 12.97
N GLU A 212 -15.50 7.77 11.97
CA GLU A 212 -15.20 6.39 11.52
C GLU A 212 -13.75 6.25 11.05
N PHE A 213 -13.26 7.21 10.27
CA PHE A 213 -11.87 7.25 9.83
C PHE A 213 -10.91 7.37 11.01
N THR A 214 -11.18 8.29 11.93
CA THR A 214 -10.38 8.51 13.15
C THR A 214 -10.37 7.26 14.04
N ALA A 215 -11.53 6.63 14.26
CA ALA A 215 -11.65 5.42 15.05
C ALA A 215 -10.84 4.26 14.45
N SER A 216 -10.92 4.07 13.13
CA SER A 216 -10.15 3.06 12.41
C SER A 216 -8.64 3.25 12.58
N ARG A 217 -8.18 4.51 12.54
CA ARG A 217 -6.76 4.84 12.79
C ARG A 217 -6.33 4.57 14.22
N PHE A 218 -7.18 4.87 15.20
CA PHE A 218 -6.87 4.55 16.59
C PHE A 218 -6.85 3.04 16.81
N LEU A 219 -7.79 2.28 16.23
CA LEU A 219 -7.78 0.81 16.25
C LEU A 219 -6.47 0.25 15.72
N TRP A 220 -5.98 0.79 14.61
CA TRP A 220 -4.68 0.45 14.06
C TRP A 220 -3.53 0.77 15.03
N ALA A 221 -3.50 1.97 15.60
CA ALA A 221 -2.46 2.38 16.54
C ALA A 221 -2.45 1.53 17.82
N ALA A 222 -3.63 1.19 18.32
CA ALA A 222 -3.80 0.41 19.52
C ALA A 222 -3.31 -1.03 19.37
N ALA A 223 -3.52 -1.62 18.19
CA ALA A 223 -2.97 -2.95 17.86
C ALA A 223 -1.44 -2.97 17.87
N ILE A 224 -0.78 -1.86 17.50
CA ILE A 224 0.68 -1.74 17.52
C ILE A 224 1.21 -1.51 18.94
N LEU A 225 0.51 -0.69 19.71
CA LEU A 225 0.89 -0.33 21.07
C LEU A 225 0.47 -1.38 22.12
N ASP A 226 -0.19 -2.47 21.70
CA ASP A 226 -0.82 -3.47 22.57
C ASP A 226 -1.73 -2.84 23.65
N THR A 227 -2.54 -1.86 23.23
CA THR A 227 -3.48 -1.15 24.11
C THR A 227 -4.92 -1.53 23.79
N ARG A 228 -5.77 -1.66 24.81
CA ARG A 228 -7.20 -1.93 24.62
C ARG A 228 -7.95 -0.61 24.45
N LEU A 229 -8.52 -0.37 23.28
CA LEU A 229 -9.40 0.80 23.06
C LEU A 229 -10.78 0.65 23.70
N CYS A 230 -11.27 -0.59 23.81
CA CYS A 230 -12.63 -0.89 24.25
C CYS A 230 -12.92 -0.65 25.73
N GLY A 231 -11.98 -0.10 26.51
CA GLY A 231 -12.28 0.42 27.85
C GLY A 231 -13.00 1.77 27.83
N CYS A 232 -12.85 2.56 26.75
CA CYS A 232 -13.26 3.97 26.72
C CYS A 232 -14.30 4.33 25.62
N TYR A 233 -14.48 3.50 24.59
CA TYR A 233 -15.36 3.84 23.46
C TYR A 233 -16.17 2.64 22.96
N SER A 234 -17.50 2.73 23.08
CA SER A 234 -18.44 1.81 22.44
C SER A 234 -18.82 2.34 21.06
N PHE A 235 -18.13 1.91 20.00
CA PHE A 235 -18.53 2.23 18.63
C PHE A 235 -19.72 1.34 18.23
N LYS A 236 -20.95 1.86 18.34
CA LYS A 236 -22.11 1.25 17.67
C LYS A 236 -22.03 1.60 16.18
N ALA A 237 -21.52 0.67 15.38
CA ALA A 237 -21.64 0.76 13.93
C ALA A 237 -23.10 0.51 13.54
N VAL A 238 -23.84 1.57 13.21
CA VAL A 238 -25.16 1.45 12.58
C VAL A 238 -24.93 1.49 11.07
N ARG A 239 -24.91 0.32 10.42
CA ARG A 239 -25.07 0.26 8.96
C ARG A 239 -26.48 0.79 8.63
N ARG A 240 -26.57 1.79 7.76
CA ARG A 240 -27.83 2.13 7.07
C ARG A 240 -28.06 1.17 5.92
#